data_AF-A0A9E5YGI6-F1
#
_entry.id   AF-A0A9E5YGI6-F1
#
_cell.length_a   1.000
_cell.length_b   1.000
_cell.length_c   1.000
_cell.angle_alpha   90.00
_cell.angle_beta   90.00
_cell.angle_gamma   90.00
#
_symmetry.space_group_name_H-M   'P 1'
#
loop_
_entity.id
_entity.type
_entity.pdbx_description
1 polymer ?
#
loop_
_entity_poly.entity_id
_entity_poly.type
_entity_poly.pdbx_seq_one_letter_code
_entity_poly.pdbx_strand_id
1 'polypeptide(L)' 'MTQPTTTIPISAIILDEEIYPRKGIDPKRVGIFAENLRDGFKFEPIEVEPVPDKPGKYRLLDGAHRWNAY' A
#
# COMPACT_ATOMS: atom_id res chain seq x y z
N MET A 1 20.42 -2.44 2.51
CA MET A 1 19.80 -3.21 3.60
C MET A 1 18.52 -3.78 3.04
N THR A 2 18.33 -5.09 3.04
CA THR A 2 17.10 -5.73 2.55
C THR A 2 16.01 -5.49 3.58
N GLN A 3 14.95 -4.76 3.23
CA GLN A 3 13.81 -4.61 4.13
C GLN A 3 13.07 -5.95 4.25
N PRO A 4 12.63 -6.35 5.45
CA PRO A 4 11.88 -7.58 5.63
C PRO A 4 10.53 -7.48 4.91
N THR A 5 10.15 -8.51 4.16
CA THR A 5 8.82 -8.63 3.56
C THR A 5 7.95 -9.52 4.42
N THR A 6 6.70 -9.11 4.65
CA THR A 6 5.70 -9.89 5.39
C THR A 6 4.34 -9.77 4.71
N THR A 7 3.46 -10.74 4.95
CA THR A 7 2.06 -10.70 4.49
C THR A 7 1.18 -10.20 5.62
N ILE A 8 0.43 -9.12 5.37
CA ILE A 8 -0.53 -8.55 6.31
C ILE A 8 -1.90 -8.39 5.66
N PRO A 9 -3.00 -8.35 6.44
CA PRO A 9 -4.31 -7.99 5.92
C PRO A 9 -4.31 -6.58 5.32
N ILE A 10 -4.92 -6.39 4.16
CA ILE A 10 -5.07 -5.06 3.52
C ILE A 10 -5.77 -4.06 4.46
N SER A 11 -6.73 -4.55 5.27
CA SER A 11 -7.46 -3.78 6.28
C SER A 11 -6.62 -3.37 7.50
N ALA A 12 -5.39 -3.88 7.62
CA ALA A 12 -4.43 -3.45 8.63
C ALA A 12 -3.69 -2.17 8.23
N ILE A 13 -3.71 -1.81 6.94
CA ILE A 13 -3.05 -0.61 6.41
C ILE A 13 -3.97 0.59 6.60
N ILE A 14 -3.41 1.70 7.07
CA ILE A 14 -4.08 3.00 7.19
C ILE A 14 -3.35 4.03 6.33
N LEU A 15 -4.13 4.95 5.76
CA LEU A 15 -3.60 6.14 5.11
C LEU A 15 -3.53 7.27 6.14
N ASP A 16 -2.32 7.74 6.42
CA ASP A 16 -2.10 8.92 7.25
C ASP A 16 -1.82 10.11 6.31
N GLU A 17 -2.80 10.98 6.15
CA GLU A 17 -2.72 12.13 5.23
C GLU A 17 -1.74 13.21 5.71
N GLU A 18 -1.37 13.22 7.00
CA GLU A 18 -0.36 14.14 7.54
C GLU A 18 1.06 13.74 7.08
N ILE A 19 1.29 12.44 6.91
CA ILE A 19 2.59 11.86 6.53
C ILE A 19 2.66 11.58 5.01
N TYR A 20 1.50 11.33 4.38
CA TYR A 20 1.39 11.05 2.95
C TYR A 20 0.59 12.14 2.21
N PRO A 21 1.14 13.35 2.04
CA PRO A 21 0.41 14.52 1.52
C PRO A 21 0.22 14.50 -0.02
N ARG A 22 0.09 13.32 -0.64
CA ARG A 22 -0.10 13.23 -2.10
C ARG A 22 -1.48 13.76 -2.49
N LYS A 23 -1.60 14.34 -3.69
CA LYS A 23 -2.82 14.95 -4.28
C LYS A 23 -4.02 13.99 -4.50
N GLY A 24 -4.05 12.84 -3.82
CA GLY A 24 -5.07 11.82 -3.93
C GLY A 24 -4.64 10.62 -4.76
N ILE A 25 -5.49 9.59 -4.73
CA ILE A 25 -5.35 8.37 -5.50
C ILE A 25 -5.99 8.60 -6.88
N ASP A 26 -5.26 8.25 -7.93
CA ASP A 26 -5.74 8.38 -9.32
C ASP A 26 -6.44 7.08 -9.73
N PRO A 27 -7.76 7.09 -9.95
CA PRO A 27 -8.52 5.89 -10.26
C PRO A 27 -8.05 5.21 -11.55
N LYS A 28 -7.55 5.96 -12.54
CA LYS A 28 -7.05 5.38 -13.79
C LYS A 28 -5.80 4.54 -13.54
N ARG A 29 -4.90 5.02 -12.69
CA ARG A 29 -3.68 4.27 -12.31
C ARG A 29 -4.04 3.04 -11.48
N VAL A 30 -5.00 3.15 -10.57
CA VAL A 30 -5.52 1.99 -9.82
C VAL A 30 -6.04 0.92 -10.78
N GLY A 31 -6.83 1.31 -11.78
CA GLY A 31 -7.34 0.38 -12.80
C GLY A 31 -6.22 -0.36 -13.54
N ILE A 32 -5.16 0.35 -13.95
CA ILE A 32 -3.99 -0.25 -14.60
C ILE A 32 -3.30 -1.26 -13.67
N PHE A 33 -3.11 -0.93 -12.38
CA PHE A 33 -2.53 -1.88 -11.42
C PHE A 33 -3.43 -3.10 -11.22
N ALA A 34 -4.74 -2.92 -11.12
CA ALA A 34 -5.70 -4.01 -10.93
C ALA A 34 -5.77 -4.96 -12.15
N GLU A 35 -5.67 -4.43 -13.38
CA GLU A 35 -5.53 -5.23 -14.60
C GLU A 35 -4.26 -6.08 -14.56
N ASN A 36 -3.11 -5.46 -14.33
CA ASN A 36 -1.83 -6.17 -14.27
C ASN A 36 -1.80 -7.24 -13.15
N LEU A 37 -2.39 -6.95 -11.98
CA LEU A 37 -2.51 -7.93 -10.90
C LEU A 37 -3.36 -9.14 -11.32
N ARG A 38 -4.48 -8.92 -12.03
CA ARG A 38 -5.33 -10.00 -12.57
C ARG A 38 -4.61 -10.84 -13.62
N ASP A 39 -3.73 -10.23 -14.41
CA ASP A 39 -2.92 -10.91 -15.43
C ASP A 39 -1.70 -11.64 -14.83
N GLY A 40 -1.53 -11.62 -13.49
CA GLY A 40 -0.48 -12.33 -12.78
C GLY A 40 0.85 -11.58 -12.70
N PHE A 41 0.87 -10.29 -13.04
CA PHE A 41 2.05 -9.44 -12.87
C PHE A 41 2.39 -9.29 -11.38
N LYS A 42 3.69 -9.31 -11.07
CA LYS A 42 4.19 -9.15 -9.71
C LYS A 42 4.84 -7.77 -9.57
N PHE A 43 4.24 -6.93 -8.73
CA PHE A 43 4.82 -5.64 -8.35
C PHE A 43 5.72 -5.78 -7.13
N GLU A 44 6.53 -4.76 -6.89
CA GLU A 44 7.21 -4.60 -5.61
C GLU A 44 6.19 -4.52 -4.46
N PRO A 45 6.55 -5.03 -3.26
CA PRO A 45 5.70 -4.93 -2.08
C PRO A 45 5.27 -3.50 -1.76
N ILE A 46 4.15 -3.37 -1.06
CA ILE A 46 3.70 -2.09 -0.49
C ILE A 46 4.61 -1.76 0.69
N GLU A 47 5.14 -0.53 0.73
CA GLU A 47 5.95 -0.08 1.84
C GLU A 47 5.06 0.46 2.95
N VAL A 48 5.28 -0.05 4.15
CA VAL A 48 4.51 0.32 5.34
C VAL A 48 5.42 0.36 6.55
N GLU A 49 4.97 1.05 7.59
CA GLU A 49 5.61 1.02 8.90
C GLU A 49 4.57 0.78 10.00
N PRO A 50 4.91 0.07 11.09
CA PRO A 50 4.01 -0.09 12.22
C PRO A 50 3.62 1.26 12.82
N VAL A 51 2.37 1.39 13.25
CA VAL A 51 1.92 2.57 13.99
C VAL A 51 2.25 2.35 15.47
N PRO A 52 3.09 3.20 16.11
CA PRO A 52 3.57 2.98 17.48
C PRO A 52 2.45 2.72 18.50
N ASP A 53 1.35 3.46 18.40
CA ASP A 53 0.25 3.40 19.37
C ASP A 53 -0.93 2.51 18.93
N LYS A 54 -0.81 1.80 17.80
CA LYS A 54 -1.89 0.94 17.26
C LYS A 54 -1.32 -0.42 16.82
N PRO A 55 -1.16 -1.37 17.76
CA PRO A 55 -0.67 -2.71 17.44
C PRO A 55 -1.47 -3.37 16.31
N GLY A 56 -0.76 -3.96 15.35
CA GLY A 56 -1.39 -4.59 14.18
C GLY A 56 -1.93 -3.62 13.14
N LYS A 57 -1.71 -2.31 13.30
CA LYS A 57 -1.93 -1.30 12.26
C LYS A 57 -0.61 -0.84 11.67
N TYR A 58 -0.64 -0.58 10.38
CA TYR A 58 0.51 -0.13 9.61
C TYR A 58 0.13 1.12 8.83
N ARG A 59 0.94 2.17 8.91
CA ARG A 59 0.76 3.36 8.08
C ARG A 59 1.48 3.16 6.74
N LEU A 60 0.81 3.57 5.67
CA LEU A 60 1.33 3.47 4.32
C LEU A 60 2.47 4.47 4.09
N LEU A 61 3.60 3.98 3.56
CA LEU A 61 4.75 4.80 3.16
C LEU A 61 4.86 4.95 1.64
N ASP A 62 4.61 3.89 0.88
CA ASP A 62 4.54 3.91 -0.58
C ASP A 62 3.64 2.81 -1.13
N GLY A 63 3.13 3.02 -2.35
CA GLY A 63 2.30 2.04 -3.05
C GLY A 63 0.80 2.25 -2.89
N ALA A 64 0.33 3.48 -2.61
CA ALA A 64 -1.10 3.79 -2.44
C ALA A 64 -1.99 3.28 -3.57
N HIS A 65 -1.58 3.47 -4.83
CA HIS A 65 -2.34 2.97 -5.99
C HIS A 65 -2.35 1.45 -6.08
N ARG A 66 -1.26 0.77 -5.69
CA ARG A 66 -1.18 -0.70 -5.62
C ARG A 66 -2.07 -1.24 -4.50
N TRP A 67 -2.03 -0.60 -3.33
CA TRP A 67 -2.88 -0.93 -2.20
C TRP A 67 -4.36 -0.84 -2.55
N ASN A 68 -4.77 0.21 -3.28
CA ASN A 68 -6.16 0.38 -3.75
C ASN A 68 -6.56 -0.57 -4.89
N ALA A 69 -5.61 -1.29 -5.49
CA ALA A 69 -5.87 -2.22 -6.59
C ALA A 69 -6.10 -3.67 -6.12
N TYR A 70 -5.79 -3.98 -4.86
CA TYR A 70 -6.11 -5.25 -4.22
C TYR A 70 -7.51 -5.21 -3.60
#